data_AF-A0A3L7WZE7-F1
#
_entry.id   AF-A0A3L7WZE7-F1
#
_cell.length_a   1.000
_cell.length_b   1.000
_cell.length_c   1.000
_cell.angle_alpha   90.00
_cell.angle_beta   90.00
_cell.angle_gamma   90.00
#
_symmetry.space_group_name_H-M   'P 1'
#
loop_
_entity.id
_entity.type
_entity.pdbx_description
1 polymer ?
#
loop_
_entity_poly.entity_id
_entity_poly.type
_entity_poly.pdbx_seq_one_letter_code
_entity_poly.pdbx_strand_id
1 'polypeptide(L)'
;MRAIPSGFGAFVMPDTDLILYQPEDGPPAVQVVLRDGNVWLDRARMADLFQRDRSVIQRHIAAIFEAGELDPERTCAKNAHVQIEGGREVIREVVVYNLEVIIHVGYRVGGHRGAQFRAWATDKLSDYVVKGFAIDDARLAGEQTNYFDELIERVRRIRTSEKHFYEKVRDIFATSIDYDSKTDNAKQFFATVQNKFHYAIRGRTVAELVAARVDSSKPNMGLTT
;
A
#
# COMPACT_ATOMS: atom_id res chain seq x y z
N MET A 1 4.45 -21.56 -31.55
CA MET A 1 3.07 -21.15 -31.21
C MET A 1 2.61 -22.05 -30.06
N ARG A 2 2.80 -21.62 -28.81
CA ARG A 2 2.36 -22.33 -27.61
C ARG A 2 1.47 -21.37 -26.82
N ALA A 3 0.25 -21.83 -26.56
CA ALA A 3 -0.82 -21.08 -25.94
C ALA A 3 -0.46 -20.62 -24.52
N ILE A 4 -0.85 -19.38 -24.21
CA ILE A 4 -0.87 -18.82 -22.85
C ILE A 4 -2.06 -19.47 -22.13
N PRO A 5 -1.90 -20.08 -20.95
CA PRO A 5 -3.04 -20.53 -20.18
C PRO A 5 -3.72 -19.31 -19.57
N SER A 6 -4.87 -18.96 -20.12
CA SER A 6 -5.88 -18.10 -19.49
C SER A 6 -6.45 -18.83 -18.28
N GLY A 7 -5.96 -18.49 -17.11
CA GLY A 7 -6.49 -18.93 -15.82
C GLY A 7 -6.31 -17.83 -14.80
N PHE A 8 -7.35 -17.00 -14.63
CA PHE A 8 -7.56 -16.27 -13.38
C PHE A 8 -7.82 -17.34 -12.29
N GLY A 9 -6.74 -17.93 -11.78
CA GLY A 9 -6.80 -18.66 -10.53
C GLY A 9 -7.13 -17.64 -9.44
N ALA A 10 -8.21 -17.89 -8.69
CA ALA A 10 -8.55 -17.12 -7.52
C ALA A 10 -7.32 -17.02 -6.62
N PHE A 11 -6.74 -15.82 -6.57
CA PHE A 11 -5.69 -15.50 -5.63
C PHE A 11 -6.36 -15.38 -4.27
N VAL A 12 -6.51 -16.51 -3.59
CA VAL A 12 -6.91 -16.54 -2.19
C VAL A 12 -5.73 -16.00 -1.40
N MET A 13 -5.75 -14.70 -1.12
CA MET A 13 -4.90 -14.15 -0.06
C MET A 13 -5.40 -14.74 1.26
N PRO A 14 -4.50 -15.23 2.13
CA PRO A 14 -4.88 -15.64 3.47
C PRO A 14 -5.50 -14.43 4.19
N ASP A 15 -6.55 -14.66 4.97
CA ASP A 15 -7.13 -13.66 5.87
C ASP A 15 -6.00 -13.05 6.70
N THR A 16 -5.58 -11.86 6.32
CA THR A 16 -4.47 -11.17 6.99
C THR A 16 -5.11 -10.22 7.97
N ASP A 17 -4.97 -10.52 9.25
CA ASP A 17 -5.38 -9.63 10.33
C ASP A 17 -4.52 -8.37 10.27
N LEU A 18 -5.10 -7.27 9.79
CA LEU A 18 -4.48 -5.95 9.83
C LEU A 18 -5.04 -5.19 11.03
N ILE A 19 -4.20 -4.36 11.65
CA ILE A 19 -4.65 -3.37 12.63
C ILE A 19 -4.96 -2.10 11.84
N LEU A 20 -6.25 -1.74 11.74
CA LEU A 20 -6.66 -0.52 11.01
C LEU A 20 -6.24 0.75 11.74
N TYR A 21 -6.29 0.72 13.07
CA TYR A 21 -6.07 1.87 13.92
C TYR A 21 -5.73 1.39 15.33
N GLN A 22 -4.67 1.97 15.92
CA GLN A 22 -4.31 1.76 17.31
C GLN A 22 -4.24 3.12 18.03
N PRO A 23 -5.09 3.35 19.04
CA PRO A 23 -4.98 4.54 19.87
C PRO A 23 -3.72 4.54 20.74
N GLU A 24 -3.20 5.73 21.06
CA GLU A 24 -2.06 5.90 21.97
C GLU A 24 -2.35 5.38 23.39
N ASP A 25 -3.59 5.50 23.88
CA ASP A 25 -4.00 5.10 25.24
C ASP A 25 -4.35 3.61 25.42
N GLY A 26 -4.03 2.73 24.46
CA GLY A 26 -4.35 1.29 24.54
C GLY A 26 -5.73 0.89 23.96
N PRO A 27 -6.08 -0.42 23.95
CA PRO A 27 -6.82 -1.06 22.84
C PRO A 27 -8.32 -0.66 22.76
N PRO A 28 -8.99 -0.87 21.59
CA PRO A 28 -8.82 -2.01 20.70
C PRO A 28 -8.11 -1.69 19.39
N ALA A 29 -6.96 -2.34 19.21
CA ALA A 29 -6.54 -2.75 17.87
C ALA A 29 -7.61 -3.72 17.35
N VAL A 30 -8.50 -3.23 16.49
CA VAL A 30 -9.50 -4.09 15.87
C VAL A 30 -8.82 -4.83 14.73
N GLN A 31 -8.82 -6.16 14.81
CA GLN A 31 -8.43 -7.00 13.70
C GLN A 31 -9.42 -6.80 12.56
N VAL A 32 -8.88 -6.38 11.42
CA VAL A 32 -9.65 -6.20 10.21
C VAL A 32 -9.28 -7.26 9.20
N VAL A 33 -10.30 -7.74 8.49
CA VAL A 33 -10.09 -8.71 7.41
C VAL A 33 -9.78 -7.93 6.15
N LEU A 34 -8.59 -8.14 5.61
CA LEU A 34 -8.24 -7.71 4.25
C LEU A 34 -8.74 -8.74 3.26
N ARG A 35 -9.65 -8.32 2.38
CA ARG A 35 -10.15 -9.15 1.28
C ARG A 35 -10.30 -8.30 0.03
N ASP A 36 -9.74 -8.79 -1.07
CA ASP A 36 -9.81 -8.16 -2.40
C ASP A 36 -9.29 -6.70 -2.40
N GLY A 37 -8.25 -6.44 -1.59
CA GLY A 37 -7.66 -5.10 -1.45
C GLY A 37 -8.52 -4.11 -0.65
N ASN A 38 -9.59 -4.58 -0.01
CA ASN A 38 -10.45 -3.76 0.84
C ASN A 38 -10.46 -4.28 2.28
N VAL A 39 -10.83 -3.40 3.20
CA VAL A 39 -10.97 -3.71 4.61
C VAL A 39 -12.45 -3.91 4.94
N TRP A 40 -12.76 -4.99 5.66
CA TRP A 40 -14.13 -5.34 6.01
C TRP A 40 -14.33 -5.46 7.52
N LEU A 41 -15.37 -4.79 8.02
CA LEU A 41 -15.80 -4.87 9.42
C LEU A 41 -17.31 -5.10 9.51
N ASP A 42 -17.73 -5.92 10.47
CA ASP A 42 -19.13 -5.95 10.88
C ASP A 42 -19.44 -4.81 11.88
N ARG A 43 -20.72 -4.68 12.25
CA ARG A 43 -21.17 -3.65 13.20
C ARG A 43 -20.61 -3.84 14.60
N ALA A 44 -20.29 -5.08 14.97
CA ALA A 44 -19.73 -5.40 16.27
C ALA A 44 -18.31 -4.86 16.39
N ARG A 45 -17.46 -5.17 15.42
CA ARG A 45 -16.08 -4.69 15.35
C ARG A 45 -16.01 -3.18 15.18
N MET A 46 -16.93 -2.56 14.42
CA MET A 46 -17.03 -1.09 14.37
C MET A 46 -17.46 -0.48 15.72
N ALA A 47 -18.36 -1.13 16.44
CA ALA A 47 -18.76 -0.71 17.79
C ALA A 47 -17.56 -0.74 18.76
N ASP A 48 -16.74 -1.79 18.69
CA ASP A 48 -15.52 -1.91 19.48
C ASP A 48 -14.51 -0.82 19.09
N LEU A 49 -14.24 -0.66 17.78
CA LEU A 49 -13.31 0.33 17.22
C LEU A 49 -13.60 1.75 17.72
N PHE A 50 -14.88 2.13 17.66
CA PHE A 50 -15.30 3.49 18.01
C PHE A 50 -15.78 3.64 19.45
N GLN A 51 -15.78 2.55 20.23
CA GLN A 51 -16.34 2.47 21.59
C GLN A 51 -17.75 3.06 21.66
N ARG A 52 -18.63 2.54 20.81
CA ARG A 52 -20.04 2.93 20.74
C ARG A 52 -20.93 1.71 20.73
N ASP A 53 -22.17 1.90 21.16
CA ASP A 53 -23.17 0.85 21.05
C ASP A 53 -23.40 0.46 19.59
N ARG A 54 -23.61 -0.83 19.33
CA ARG A 54 -23.95 -1.35 18.00
C ARG A 54 -25.15 -0.65 17.38
N SER A 55 -26.11 -0.20 18.20
CA SER A 55 -27.29 0.56 17.77
C SER A 55 -26.94 1.94 17.21
N VAL A 56 -25.90 2.60 17.75
CA VAL A 56 -25.40 3.89 17.26
C VAL A 56 -24.72 3.71 15.91
N ILE A 57 -23.87 2.68 15.78
CA ILE A 57 -23.24 2.33 14.50
C ILE A 57 -24.30 2.03 13.44
N GLN A 58 -25.31 1.23 13.78
CA GLN A 58 -26.43 0.92 12.89
C GLN A 58 -27.16 2.19 12.42
N ARG A 59 -27.41 3.13 13.33
CA ARG A 59 -28.07 4.40 13.00
C ARG A 59 -27.22 5.24 12.03
N HIS A 60 -25.90 5.31 12.26
CA HIS A 60 -25.02 6.03 11.34
C HIS A 60 -25.00 5.40 9.96
N ILE A 61 -24.91 4.07 9.86
CA ILE A 61 -24.95 3.33 8.59
C ILE A 61 -26.27 3.57 7.86
N ALA A 62 -27.40 3.43 8.55
CA ALA A 62 -28.72 3.69 7.96
C ALA A 62 -28.80 5.12 7.39
N ALA A 63 -28.36 6.13 8.17
CA ALA A 63 -28.34 7.51 7.72
C ALA A 63 -27.35 7.77 6.57
N ILE A 64 -26.28 6.98 6.39
CA ILE A 64 -25.37 7.11 5.22
C ILE A 64 -26.14 6.69 3.96
N PHE A 65 -26.83 5.56 4.02
CA PHE A 65 -27.56 5.01 2.88
C PHE A 65 -28.83 5.80 2.57
N GLU A 66 -29.58 6.24 3.59
CA GLU A 66 -30.77 7.10 3.40
C GLU A 66 -30.41 8.44 2.77
N ALA A 67 -29.24 9.00 3.09
CA ALA A 67 -28.74 10.22 2.47
C ALA A 67 -28.19 10.01 1.05
N GLY A 68 -28.10 8.76 0.58
CA GLY A 68 -27.52 8.41 -0.71
C GLY A 68 -26.01 8.68 -0.82
N GLU A 69 -25.30 8.80 0.31
CA GLU A 69 -23.85 9.06 0.30
C GLU A 69 -23.05 7.86 -0.17
N LEU A 70 -23.54 6.64 0.10
CA LEU A 70 -22.93 5.39 -0.35
C LEU A 70 -24.02 4.44 -0.86
N ASP A 71 -23.63 3.60 -1.81
CA ASP A 71 -24.46 2.53 -2.35
C ASP A 71 -24.31 1.25 -1.51
N PRO A 72 -25.40 0.73 -0.90
CA PRO A 72 -25.37 -0.51 -0.14
C PRO A 72 -24.88 -1.72 -0.93
N GLU A 73 -25.18 -1.82 -2.23
CA GLU A 73 -24.81 -3.00 -3.04
C GLU A 73 -23.31 -3.10 -3.27
N ARG A 74 -22.62 -1.95 -3.30
CA ARG A 74 -21.16 -1.89 -3.47
C ARG A 74 -20.38 -1.96 -2.16
N THR A 75 -21.00 -1.53 -1.07
CA THR A 75 -20.31 -1.30 0.20
C THR A 75 -20.62 -2.34 1.28
N CYS A 76 -21.64 -3.17 1.06
CA CYS A 76 -22.03 -4.25 1.95
C CYS A 76 -21.77 -5.61 1.30
N ALA A 77 -21.28 -6.57 2.08
CA ALA A 77 -21.24 -7.97 1.69
C ALA A 77 -21.87 -8.83 2.78
N LYS A 78 -22.50 -9.93 2.37
CA LYS A 78 -22.96 -10.96 3.30
C LYS A 78 -21.82 -11.95 3.50
N ASN A 79 -21.33 -12.06 4.73
CA ASN A 79 -20.35 -13.07 5.10
C ASN A 79 -21.06 -14.18 5.88
N ALA A 80 -21.01 -15.41 5.36
CA ALA A 80 -21.60 -16.55 6.05
C ALA A 80 -20.61 -17.03 7.12
N HIS A 81 -20.90 -16.76 8.39
CA HIS A 81 -20.18 -17.37 9.50
C HIS A 81 -20.92 -18.66 9.90
N VAL A 82 -20.23 -19.79 9.77
CA VAL A 82 -20.66 -21.05 10.37
C VAL A 82 -20.18 -21.04 11.82
N GLN A 83 -21.11 -20.99 12.76
CA GLN A 83 -20.81 -21.06 14.19
C GLN A 83 -21.45 -22.33 14.76
N ILE A 84 -20.67 -23.18 15.44
CA ILE A 84 -21.20 -24.35 16.12
C ILE A 84 -21.71 -23.92 17.50
N GLU A 85 -23.04 -23.87 17.68
CA GLU A 85 -23.68 -23.58 18.97
C GLU A 85 -24.44 -24.85 19.43
N GLY A 86 -24.09 -25.38 20.60
CA GLY A 86 -24.80 -26.51 21.22
C GLY A 86 -24.82 -27.82 20.41
N GLY A 87 -23.79 -28.06 19.59
CA GLY A 87 -23.69 -29.25 18.73
C GLY A 87 -24.44 -29.15 17.39
N ARG A 88 -24.94 -27.96 17.02
CA ARG A 88 -25.52 -27.68 15.70
C ARG A 88 -24.71 -26.60 14.98
N GLU A 89 -24.48 -26.81 13.68
CA GLU A 89 -23.94 -25.77 12.80
C GLU A 89 -25.03 -24.73 12.55
N VAL A 90 -24.83 -23.52 13.06
CA VAL A 90 -25.70 -22.37 12.82
C VAL A 90 -25.00 -21.47 11.83
N ILE A 91 -25.54 -21.39 10.61
CA ILE A 91 -25.09 -20.43 9.60
C ILE A 91 -25.74 -19.10 9.92
N ARG A 92 -24.95 -18.11 10.36
CA ARG A 92 -25.40 -16.72 10.48
C ARG A 92 -24.83 -15.91 9.31
N GLU A 93 -25.70 -15.35 8.49
CA GLU A 93 -25.31 -14.31 7.56
C GLU A 93 -25.01 -13.03 8.36
N VAL A 94 -23.73 -12.69 8.49
CA VAL A 94 -23.29 -11.43 9.09
C VAL A 94 -23.02 -10.44 7.97
N VAL A 95 -23.65 -9.27 8.04
CA VAL A 95 -23.37 -8.20 7.09
C VAL A 95 -22.07 -7.50 7.50
N VAL A 96 -21.12 -7.46 6.57
CA VAL A 96 -19.86 -6.73 6.69
C VAL A 96 -19.86 -5.50 5.78
N TYR A 97 -19.11 -4.49 6.17
CA TYR A 97 -19.04 -3.19 5.54
C TYR A 97 -17.60 -2.86 5.18
N ASN A 98 -17.40 -2.27 4.00
CA ASN A 98 -16.08 -1.96 3.49
C ASN A 98 -15.46 -0.71 4.13
N LEU A 99 -14.24 -0.36 3.73
CA LEU A 99 -13.50 0.79 4.25
C LEU A 99 -14.24 2.12 4.08
N GLU A 100 -15.00 2.31 3.01
CA GLU A 100 -15.76 3.54 2.76
C GLU A 100 -16.80 3.77 3.86
N VAL A 101 -17.59 2.74 4.18
CA VAL A 101 -18.58 2.84 5.26
C VAL A 101 -17.90 3.06 6.61
N ILE A 102 -16.79 2.37 6.88
CA ILE A 102 -16.03 2.52 8.13
C ILE A 102 -15.55 3.97 8.29
N ILE A 103 -15.02 4.58 7.22
CA ILE A 103 -14.59 5.98 7.22
C ILE A 103 -15.78 6.91 7.47
N HIS A 104 -16.88 6.78 6.71
CA HIS A 104 -18.05 7.65 6.89
C HIS A 104 -18.63 7.55 8.32
N VAL A 105 -18.69 6.35 8.89
CA VAL A 105 -19.10 6.16 10.28
C VAL A 105 -18.11 6.87 11.22
N GLY A 106 -16.80 6.69 11.04
CA GLY A 106 -15.79 7.33 11.88
C GLY A 106 -15.85 8.87 11.88
N TYR A 107 -16.25 9.48 10.76
CA TYR A 107 -16.48 10.92 10.69
C TYR A 107 -17.75 11.38 11.40
N ARG A 108 -18.77 10.53 11.50
CA ARG A 108 -20.05 10.83 12.16
C ARG A 108 -20.07 10.48 13.64
N VAL A 109 -19.22 9.57 14.08
CA VAL A 109 -19.12 9.20 15.50
C VAL A 109 -18.48 10.34 16.30
N GLY A 110 -19.20 10.80 17.32
CA GLY A 110 -18.69 11.77 18.29
C GLY A 110 -17.74 11.17 19.32
N GLY A 111 -17.28 12.01 20.25
CA GLY A 111 -16.45 11.60 21.40
C GLY A 111 -14.99 11.31 21.06
N HIS A 112 -14.26 10.82 22.07
CA HIS A 112 -12.79 10.74 22.04
C HIS A 112 -12.26 9.81 20.95
N ARG A 113 -12.77 8.57 20.85
CA ARG A 113 -12.37 7.62 19.80
C ARG A 113 -12.62 8.13 18.39
N GLY A 114 -13.77 8.75 18.13
CA GLY A 114 -14.07 9.37 16.84
C GLY A 114 -13.11 10.52 16.52
N ALA A 115 -12.76 11.35 17.52
CA ALA A 115 -11.78 12.42 17.35
C ALA A 115 -10.37 11.88 17.04
N GLN A 116 -9.92 10.85 17.76
CA GLN A 116 -8.63 10.21 17.49
C GLN A 116 -8.59 9.57 16.10
N PHE A 117 -9.66 8.89 15.67
CA PHE A 117 -9.76 8.32 14.33
C PHE A 117 -9.66 9.40 13.25
N ARG A 118 -10.36 10.52 13.40
CA ARG A 118 -10.28 11.64 12.45
C ARG A 118 -8.90 12.29 12.44
N ALA A 119 -8.25 12.43 13.59
CA ALA A 119 -6.88 12.94 13.67
C ALA A 119 -5.91 12.00 12.91
N TRP A 120 -6.00 10.70 13.16
CA TRP A 120 -5.22 9.67 12.44
C TRP A 120 -5.47 9.70 10.93
N ALA A 121 -6.73 9.73 10.49
CA ALA A 121 -7.07 9.78 9.06
C ALA A 121 -6.53 11.06 8.40
N THR A 122 -6.63 12.19 9.10
CA THR A 122 -6.10 13.48 8.64
C THR A 122 -4.59 13.45 8.55
N ASP A 123 -3.90 12.87 9.52
CA ASP A 123 -2.44 12.71 9.50
C ASP A 123 -1.98 11.87 8.31
N LYS A 124 -2.62 10.71 8.06
CA LYS A 124 -2.29 9.87 6.90
C LYS A 124 -2.57 10.54 5.56
N LEU A 125 -3.66 11.29 5.46
CA LEU A 125 -3.94 12.08 4.25
C LEU A 125 -2.93 13.22 4.08
N SER A 126 -2.57 13.89 5.18
CA SER A 126 -1.57 14.96 5.18
C SER A 126 -0.19 14.45 4.75
N ASP A 127 0.24 13.31 5.28
CA ASP A 127 1.46 12.62 4.87
C ASP A 127 1.47 12.35 3.37
N TYR A 128 0.37 11.81 2.84
CA TYR A 128 0.24 11.56 1.41
C TYR A 128 0.30 12.85 0.59
N VAL A 129 -0.39 13.91 1.00
CA VAL A 129 -0.43 15.19 0.27
C VAL A 129 0.92 15.91 0.31
N VAL A 130 1.62 15.90 1.44
CA VAL A 130 2.88 16.62 1.63
C VAL A 130 4.08 15.83 1.10
N LYS A 131 4.17 14.53 1.40
CA LYS A 131 5.32 13.68 1.06
C LYS A 131 5.11 12.91 -0.26
N GLY A 132 3.88 12.78 -0.73
CA GLY A 132 3.51 11.97 -1.88
C GLY A 132 3.27 10.48 -1.56
N PHE A 133 3.39 10.08 -0.30
CA PHE A 133 3.18 8.69 0.15
C PHE A 133 2.76 8.64 1.63
N ALA A 134 2.03 7.59 2.00
CA ALA A 134 1.78 7.21 3.38
C ALA A 134 2.33 5.80 3.59
N ILE A 135 3.16 5.61 4.62
CA ILE A 135 3.76 4.33 4.99
C ILE A 135 3.33 4.01 6.42
N ASP A 136 3.14 2.72 6.71
CA ASP A 136 2.95 2.22 8.06
C ASP A 136 4.32 1.88 8.66
N ASP A 137 4.92 2.86 9.35
CA ASP A 137 6.25 2.72 9.95
C ASP A 137 6.30 1.62 11.02
N ALA A 138 5.19 1.41 11.76
CA ALA A 138 5.12 0.38 12.78
C ALA A 138 5.16 -1.02 12.15
N ARG A 139 4.42 -1.23 11.06
CA ARG A 139 4.46 -2.48 10.30
C ARG A 139 5.80 -2.67 9.59
N LEU A 140 6.46 -1.58 9.18
CA LEU A 140 7.78 -1.60 8.57
C LEU A 140 8.88 -2.00 9.56
N ALA A 141 8.78 -1.54 10.81
CA ALA A 141 9.74 -1.84 11.87
C ALA A 141 9.52 -3.22 12.53
N GLY A 142 8.31 -3.78 12.41
CA GLY A 142 7.96 -5.09 12.96
C GLY A 142 8.56 -6.26 12.16
N GLU A 143 8.42 -7.47 12.68
CA GLU A 143 8.93 -8.71 12.09
C GLU A 143 8.18 -9.18 10.81
N GLN A 144 7.20 -8.40 10.32
CA GLN A 144 6.46 -8.74 9.10
C GLN A 144 7.31 -8.49 7.84
N THR A 145 8.15 -9.47 7.50
CA THR A 145 9.02 -9.48 6.31
C THR A 145 8.26 -9.13 5.02
N ASN A 146 7.03 -9.62 4.88
CA ASN A 146 6.24 -9.46 3.65
C ASN A 146 5.94 -8.00 3.28
N TYR A 147 5.72 -7.11 4.26
CA TYR A 147 5.40 -5.70 3.97
C TYR A 147 6.62 -4.94 3.46
N PHE A 148 7.79 -5.17 4.07
CA PHE A 148 9.05 -4.59 3.61
C PHE A 148 9.41 -5.12 2.21
N ASP A 149 9.29 -6.43 1.99
CA ASP A 149 9.58 -7.06 0.70
C ASP A 149 8.70 -6.53 -0.43
N GLU A 150 7.41 -6.28 -0.16
CA GLU A 150 6.49 -5.67 -1.13
C GLU A 150 6.94 -4.26 -1.54
N LEU A 151 7.38 -3.44 -0.57
CA LEU A 151 7.91 -2.11 -0.85
C LEU A 151 9.21 -2.18 -1.66
N ILE A 152 10.10 -3.12 -1.34
CA ILE A 152 11.32 -3.36 -2.13
C ILE A 152 10.98 -3.78 -3.56
N GLU A 153 10.00 -4.67 -3.76
CA GLU A 153 9.55 -5.06 -5.10
C GLU A 153 8.92 -3.90 -5.87
N ARG A 154 8.20 -3.00 -5.19
CA ARG A 154 7.71 -1.76 -5.82
C ARG A 154 8.86 -0.87 -6.27
N VAL A 155 9.89 -0.68 -5.44
CA VAL A 155 11.10 0.08 -5.80
C VAL A 155 11.85 -0.61 -6.94
N ARG A 156 11.99 -1.94 -6.92
CA ARG A 156 12.61 -2.71 -7.99
C ARG A 156 11.86 -2.55 -9.31
N ARG A 157 10.53 -2.64 -9.32
CA ARG A 157 9.71 -2.38 -10.52
C ARG A 157 9.93 -0.99 -11.10
N ILE A 158 10.02 0.04 -10.25
CA ILE A 158 10.35 1.40 -10.70
C ILE A 158 11.74 1.42 -11.36
N ARG A 159 12.75 0.80 -10.75
CA ARG A 159 14.10 0.70 -11.35
C ARG A 159 14.12 -0.11 -12.65
N THR A 160 13.33 -1.16 -12.76
CA THR A 160 13.17 -1.93 -14.00
C THR A 160 12.54 -1.07 -15.10
N SER A 161 11.57 -0.22 -14.77
CA SER A 161 11.03 0.77 -15.69
C SER A 161 12.10 1.77 -16.15
N GLU A 162 12.95 2.26 -15.26
CA GLU A 162 14.10 3.12 -15.61
C GLU A 162 15.08 2.38 -16.54
N LYS A 163 15.41 1.12 -16.24
CA LYS A 163 16.24 0.27 -17.12
C LYS A 163 15.62 0.15 -18.52
N HIS A 164 14.33 -0.13 -18.62
CA HIS A 164 13.64 -0.20 -19.90
C HIS A 164 13.65 1.13 -20.65
N PHE A 165 13.62 2.26 -19.94
CA PHE A 165 13.82 3.56 -20.55
C PHE A 165 15.23 3.70 -21.15
N TYR A 166 16.28 3.29 -20.44
CA TYR A 166 17.64 3.25 -20.98
C TYR A 166 17.80 2.31 -22.19
N GLU A 167 17.15 1.14 -22.16
CA GLU A 167 17.13 0.21 -23.29
C GLU A 167 16.49 0.86 -24.52
N LYS A 168 15.37 1.56 -24.37
CA LYS A 168 14.72 2.28 -25.48
C LYS A 168 15.60 3.39 -26.07
N VAL A 169 16.30 4.17 -25.23
CA VAL A 169 17.24 5.19 -25.70
C VAL A 169 18.38 4.55 -26.51
N ARG A 170 18.91 3.41 -26.03
CA ARG A 170 19.90 2.63 -26.76
C ARG A 170 19.36 2.11 -28.09
N ASP A 171 18.15 1.57 -28.10
CA ASP A 171 17.55 1.00 -29.31
C ASP A 171 17.33 2.08 -30.38
N ILE A 172 16.94 3.30 -29.99
CA ILE A 172 16.87 4.46 -30.89
C ILE A 172 18.26 4.86 -31.38
N PHE A 173 19.27 4.94 -30.51
CA PHE A 173 20.62 5.28 -30.93
C PHE A 173 21.21 4.23 -31.89
N ALA A 174 20.86 2.96 -31.71
CA ALA A 174 21.26 1.87 -32.57
C ALA A 174 20.68 1.91 -33.99
N THR A 175 19.66 2.74 -34.25
CA THR A 175 19.16 2.97 -35.62
C THR A 175 19.98 4.01 -36.40
N SER A 176 20.96 4.66 -35.76
CA SER A 176 21.87 5.59 -36.43
C SER A 176 22.76 4.85 -37.44
N ILE A 177 22.97 5.46 -38.61
CA ILE A 177 23.71 4.87 -39.73
C ILE A 177 25.17 4.52 -39.36
N ASP A 178 25.75 5.24 -38.41
CA ASP A 178 27.13 5.17 -37.96
C ASP A 178 27.30 4.44 -36.61
N TYR A 179 26.25 3.79 -36.11
CA TYR A 179 26.31 3.09 -34.84
C TYR A 179 27.13 1.79 -34.92
N ASP A 180 28.24 1.76 -34.19
CA ASP A 180 28.94 0.53 -33.80
C ASP A 180 29.20 0.51 -32.29
N SER A 181 28.59 -0.46 -31.61
CA SER A 181 28.73 -0.73 -30.18
C SER A 181 30.17 -0.89 -29.66
N LYS A 182 31.13 -1.19 -30.54
CA LYS A 182 32.55 -1.38 -30.16
C LYS A 182 33.36 -0.08 -30.22
N THR A 183 32.84 0.96 -30.86
CA THR A 183 33.53 2.24 -31.01
C THR A 183 33.57 3.01 -29.69
N ASP A 184 34.66 3.75 -29.48
CA ASP A 184 34.80 4.59 -28.28
C ASP A 184 33.81 5.76 -28.29
N ASN A 185 33.40 6.24 -29.47
CA ASN A 185 32.36 7.26 -29.62
C ASN A 185 31.02 6.77 -29.04
N ALA A 186 30.59 5.54 -29.34
CA ALA A 186 29.36 4.98 -28.80
C ALA A 186 29.43 4.80 -27.27
N LYS A 187 30.56 4.31 -26.75
CA LYS A 187 30.78 4.19 -25.30
C LYS A 187 30.71 5.56 -24.61
N GLN A 188 31.36 6.56 -25.19
CA GLN A 188 31.42 7.92 -24.63
C GLN A 188 30.05 8.62 -24.70
N PHE A 189 29.28 8.40 -25.76
CA PHE A 189 27.90 8.85 -25.87
C PHE A 189 27.03 8.26 -24.75
N PHE A 190 27.01 6.93 -24.58
CA PHE A 190 26.20 6.29 -23.53
C PHE A 190 26.65 6.69 -22.12
N ALA A 191 27.95 6.78 -21.86
CA ALA A 191 28.47 7.27 -20.60
C ALA A 191 28.02 8.71 -20.32
N THR A 192 28.02 9.57 -21.35
CA THR A 192 27.57 10.96 -21.24
C THR A 192 26.08 11.06 -20.98
N VAL A 193 25.26 10.30 -21.72
CA VAL A 193 23.81 10.26 -21.55
C VAL A 193 23.44 9.72 -20.16
N GLN A 194 24.07 8.64 -19.71
CA GLN A 194 23.89 8.08 -18.38
C GLN A 194 24.25 9.10 -17.28
N ASN A 195 25.37 9.80 -17.42
CA ASN A 195 25.75 10.87 -16.47
C ASN A 195 24.74 12.01 -16.42
N LYS A 196 24.23 12.45 -17.58
CA LYS A 196 23.20 13.49 -17.67
C LYS A 196 21.91 13.07 -16.98
N PHE A 197 21.48 11.82 -17.14
CA PHE A 197 20.28 11.31 -16.46
C PHE A 197 20.49 11.17 -14.94
N HIS A 198 21.64 10.65 -14.49
CA HIS A 198 21.94 10.60 -13.06
C HIS A 198 21.93 11.99 -12.42
N TYR A 199 22.50 12.97 -13.12
CA TYR A 199 22.46 14.37 -12.69
C TYR A 199 21.03 14.93 -12.66
N ALA A 200 20.22 14.71 -13.69
CA ALA A 200 18.84 15.19 -13.74
C ALA A 200 17.95 14.62 -12.61
N ILE A 201 18.17 13.36 -12.22
CA ILE A 201 17.37 12.69 -11.19
C ILE A 201 17.86 13.05 -9.77
N ARG A 202 19.19 13.16 -9.55
CA ARG A 202 19.78 13.27 -8.20
C ARG A 202 20.53 14.57 -7.93
N GLY A 203 20.61 15.47 -8.90
CA GLY A 203 21.42 16.70 -8.84
C GLY A 203 22.94 16.45 -8.80
N ARG A 204 23.40 15.22 -9.10
CA ARG A 204 24.81 14.80 -9.02
C ARG A 204 25.16 13.85 -10.16
N THR A 205 26.35 14.01 -10.75
CA THR A 205 26.94 13.08 -11.71
C THR A 205 27.34 11.77 -11.02
N VAL A 206 27.59 10.70 -11.79
CA VAL A 206 28.03 9.41 -11.23
C VAL A 206 29.33 9.55 -10.45
N ALA A 207 30.29 10.34 -10.95
CA ALA A 207 31.56 10.58 -10.28
C ALA A 207 31.37 11.27 -8.91
N GLU A 208 30.52 12.30 -8.85
CA GLU A 208 30.17 12.98 -7.59
C GLU A 208 29.41 12.06 -6.64
N LEU A 209 28.57 11.16 -7.17
CA LEU A 209 27.82 10.18 -6.41
C LEU A 209 28.75 9.15 -5.74
N VAL A 210 29.74 8.65 -6.49
CA VAL A 210 30.77 7.74 -5.97
C VAL A 210 31.62 8.46 -4.93
N ALA A 211 32.11 9.66 -5.25
CA ALA A 211 32.91 10.46 -4.31
C ALA A 211 32.16 10.77 -3.00
N ALA A 212 30.86 11.08 -3.07
CA ALA A 212 30.04 11.34 -1.87
C ALA A 212 29.73 10.09 -1.04
N ARG A 213 29.78 8.89 -1.64
CA ARG A 213 29.55 7.61 -0.95
C ARG A 213 30.82 7.05 -0.33
N VAL A 214 31.96 7.36 -0.92
CA VAL A 214 33.29 6.94 -0.46
C VAL A 214 33.76 7.90 0.63
N ASP A 215 33.49 7.53 1.88
CA ASP A 215 33.93 8.28 3.06
C ASP A 215 34.72 7.33 3.98
N SER A 216 36.01 7.60 4.15
CA SER A 216 36.93 6.75 4.93
C SER A 216 36.63 6.73 6.41
N SER A 217 35.78 7.62 6.90
CA SER A 217 35.32 7.64 8.29
C SER A 217 34.14 6.69 8.56
N LYS A 218 33.52 6.09 7.52
CA LYS A 218 32.35 5.23 7.68
C LYS A 218 32.73 3.75 7.88
N PRO A 219 32.17 3.06 8.88
CA PRO A 219 32.34 1.62 9.01
C PRO A 219 31.65 0.94 7.82
N ASN A 220 32.41 0.16 7.03
CA ASN A 220 32.01 -0.54 5.79
C ASN A 220 32.10 0.27 4.48
N MET A 221 33.00 1.24 4.39
CA MET A 221 33.31 1.92 3.13
C MET A 221 33.68 0.91 2.02
N GLY A 222 32.91 0.91 0.92
CA GLY A 222 33.13 0.02 -0.23
C GLY A 222 32.48 -1.37 -0.13
N LEU A 223 31.83 -1.70 0.99
CA LEU A 223 31.11 -2.97 1.20
C LEU A 223 29.62 -2.69 1.41
N THR A 224 28.92 -2.32 0.34
CA THR A 224 27.45 -2.32 0.34
C THR A 224 27.01 -3.36 -0.69
N THR A 225 26.62 -4.54 -0.20
CA THR A 225 25.88 -5.57 -0.96
C THR A 225 24.55 -5.05 -1.47
#